data_AF-A0A410Q1I5-F1
#
_entry.id   AF-A0A410Q1I5-F1
#
_cell.length_a   1.000
_cell.length_b   1.000
_cell.length_c   1.000
_cell.angle_alpha   90.00
_cell.angle_beta   90.00
_cell.angle_gamma   90.00
#
_symmetry.space_group_name_H-M   'P 1'
#
loop_
_entity.id
_entity.type
_entity.pdbx_description
1 polymer ?
#
loop_
_entity_poly.entity_id
_entity_poly.type
_entity_poly.pdbx_seq_one_letter_code
_entity_poly.pdbx_strand_id
1 'polypeptide(L)'
;MSCKRYVDVIARFYEDGRLVPLAIWWADGEMYEIDRVLDARPAASLKAGGAGMRYTCRIQGHKKYLWREEDRWFVEAKQNVG
;
A
#
# COMPACT_ATOMS: atom_id res chain seq x y z
N MET A 1 3.09 -4.65 18.43
CA MET A 1 3.05 -3.32 17.76
C MET A 1 2.71 -3.49 16.28
N SER A 2 2.29 -2.43 15.58
CA SER A 2 2.16 -2.45 14.12
C SER A 2 3.55 -2.33 13.50
N CYS A 3 3.90 -3.15 12.52
CA CYS A 3 5.14 -3.03 11.75
C CYS A 3 4.85 -2.70 10.29
N LYS A 4 5.82 -2.08 9.63
CA LYS A 4 5.80 -1.93 8.17
C LYS A 4 6.10 -3.29 7.55
N ARG A 5 5.24 -3.73 6.64
CA ARG A 5 5.57 -4.83 5.73
C ARG A 5 5.71 -4.27 4.32
N TYR A 6 6.95 -4.28 3.83
CA TYR A 6 7.22 -3.92 2.45
C TYR A 6 6.70 -5.01 1.51
N VAL A 7 6.14 -4.58 0.38
CA VAL A 7 5.49 -5.43 -0.62
C VAL A 7 5.89 -5.00 -2.01
N ASP A 8 5.93 -5.95 -2.94
CA ASP A 8 6.06 -5.65 -4.36
C ASP A 8 4.72 -5.15 -4.89
N VAL A 9 4.77 -4.12 -5.75
CA VAL A 9 3.59 -3.45 -6.28
C VAL A 9 3.73 -3.27 -7.78
N ILE A 10 2.71 -3.71 -8.53
CA ILE A 10 2.53 -3.26 -9.91
C ILE A 10 1.87 -1.89 -9.85
N ALA A 11 2.50 -0.88 -10.43
CA ALA A 11 1.95 0.47 -10.49
C ALA A 11 2.06 1.05 -11.89
N ARG A 12 1.05 1.83 -12.28
CA ARG A 12 1.07 2.61 -13.51
C ARG A 12 1.51 4.04 -13.22
N PHE A 13 2.50 4.49 -13.97
CA PHE A 13 2.87 5.89 -14.08
C PHE A 13 2.14 6.48 -15.28
N TYR A 14 1.37 7.53 -15.04
CA TYR A 14 0.68 8.28 -16.08
C TYR A 14 1.55 9.44 -16.57
N GLU A 15 1.28 9.90 -17.80
CA GLU A 15 2.00 11.03 -18.41
C GLU A 15 1.89 12.34 -17.63
N ASP A 16 0.82 12.51 -16.85
CA ASP A 16 0.58 13.66 -15.98
C ASP A 16 1.30 13.56 -14.62
N GLY A 17 2.14 12.53 -14.45
CA GLY A 17 2.91 12.29 -13.22
C GLY A 17 2.14 11.56 -12.13
N ARG A 18 0.87 11.20 -12.32
CA ARG A 18 0.15 10.36 -11.34
C ARG A 18 0.73 8.95 -11.29
N LEU A 19 0.87 8.44 -10.07
CA LEU A 19 1.27 7.06 -9.78
C LEU A 19 0.10 6.31 -9.16
N VAL A 20 -0.36 5.24 -9.81
CA VAL A 20 -1.54 4.47 -9.37
C VAL A 20 -1.17 3.01 -9.19
N PRO A 21 -1.32 2.43 -7.98
CA PRO A 21 -1.09 1.02 -7.75
C PRO A 21 -2.22 0.17 -8.38
N LEU A 22 -1.85 -0.96 -8.99
CA LEU A 22 -2.73 -1.87 -9.70
C LEU A 22 -2.83 -3.26 -9.05
N ALA A 23 -1.74 -3.75 -8.45
CA ALA A 23 -1.71 -5.02 -7.74
C ALA A 23 -0.59 -5.05 -6.70
N ILE A 24 -0.69 -5.92 -5.71
CA ILE A 24 0.35 -6.17 -4.71
C ILE A 24 0.66 -7.66 -4.62
N TRP A 25 1.92 -8.02 -4.37
CA TRP A 25 2.26 -9.36 -3.90
C TRP A 25 2.30 -9.40 -2.39
N TRP A 26 1.56 -10.34 -1.80
CA TRP A 26 1.56 -10.58 -0.38
C TRP A 26 2.61 -11.63 0.01
N ALA A 27 2.85 -11.76 1.32
CA ALA A 27 3.93 -12.53 1.95
C ALA A 27 4.11 -13.97 1.46
N ASP A 28 3.02 -14.56 1.01
CA ASP A 28 2.83 -15.93 0.57
C ASP A 28 3.11 -16.11 -0.93
N GLY A 29 3.48 -15.03 -1.64
CA GLY A 29 3.66 -15.04 -3.09
C GLY A 29 2.35 -14.88 -3.86
N GLU A 30 1.23 -14.69 -3.17
CA GLU A 30 -0.07 -14.47 -3.80
C GLU A 30 -0.21 -13.03 -4.28
N MET A 31 -0.69 -12.87 -5.51
CA MET A 31 -0.94 -11.56 -6.11
C MET A 31 -2.40 -11.15 -5.88
N TYR A 32 -2.59 -9.93 -5.38
CA TYR A 32 -3.90 -9.36 -5.17
C TYR A 32 -4.09 -8.13 -6.06
N GLU A 33 -5.05 -8.20 -6.97
CA GLU A 33 -5.44 -7.06 -7.80
C GLU A 33 -6.16 -5.99 -6.97
N ILE A 34 -5.87 -4.72 -7.28
CA ILE A 34 -6.58 -3.57 -6.73
C ILE A 34 -7.75 -3.25 -7.65
N ASP A 35 -8.96 -3.61 -7.21
CA ASP A 35 -10.21 -3.31 -7.93
C ASP A 35 -10.35 -1.81 -8.25
N ARG A 36 -9.96 -0.97 -7.28
CA ARG A 36 -10.07 0.50 -7.38
C ARG A 36 -9.24 1.22 -6.33
N VAL A 37 -8.58 2.31 -6.73
CA VAL A 37 -8.07 3.33 -5.81
C VAL A 37 -9.17 4.34 -5.49
N LEU A 38 -9.52 4.47 -4.21
CA LEU A 38 -10.61 5.31 -3.72
C LEU A 38 -10.15 6.70 -3.25
N ASP A 39 -8.90 6.81 -2.80
CA ASP A 39 -8.30 8.05 -2.28
C ASP A 39 -6.77 7.92 -2.39
N ALA A 40 -6.08 9.04 -2.65
CA ALA A 40 -4.62 9.13 -2.68
C ALA A 40 -4.19 10.50 -2.14
N ARG A 41 -3.48 10.52 -1.02
CA ARG A 41 -3.10 11.78 -0.35
C ARG A 41 -1.80 11.66 0.47
N PRO A 42 -1.07 12.77 0.69
CA PRO A 42 0.00 12.81 1.68
C PRO A 42 -0.55 12.51 3.08
N ALA A 43 0.12 11.63 3.82
CA ALA A 43 -0.22 11.31 5.20
C ALA A 43 0.96 10.70 5.96
N ALA A 44 0.96 10.85 7.29
CA ALA A 44 1.83 10.08 8.16
C ALA A 44 1.17 8.73 8.53
N SER A 45 1.94 7.64 8.53
CA SER A 45 1.49 6.39 9.16
C SER A 45 1.64 6.54 10.67
N LEU A 46 0.52 6.80 11.33
CA LEU A 46 0.44 6.99 12.78
C LEU A 46 0.75 5.72 13.58
N LYS A 47 0.64 4.54 12.96
CA LYS A 47 0.79 3.23 13.63
C LYS A 47 2.14 2.57 13.40
N ALA A 48 2.69 2.65 12.18
CA ALA A 48 3.95 2.00 11.83
C ALA A 48 5.13 3.00 11.72
N GLY A 49 4.87 4.30 11.90
CA GLY A 49 5.81 5.38 11.62
C GLY A 49 5.97 5.62 10.12
N GLY A 50 6.56 6.76 9.73
CA GLY A 50 6.79 7.14 8.33
C GLY A 50 5.83 8.20 7.81
N ALA A 51 6.31 8.99 6.84
CA ALA A 51 5.55 10.02 6.13
C ALA A 51 5.66 9.76 4.63
N GLY A 52 4.53 9.84 3.92
CA GLY A 52 4.51 9.53 2.49
C GLY A 52 3.12 9.66 1.87
N MET A 53 2.91 8.99 0.74
CA MET A 53 1.61 8.90 0.10
C MET A 53 0.83 7.71 0.64
N ARG A 54 -0.42 7.96 1.05
CA ARG A 54 -1.37 6.90 1.41
C ARG A 54 -2.41 6.75 0.31
N TYR A 55 -2.54 5.52 -0.15
CA TYR A 55 -3.59 5.08 -1.05
C TYR A 55 -4.64 4.29 -0.25
N THR A 56 -5.91 4.69 -0.38
CA THR A 56 -7.03 3.86 0.07
C THR A 56 -7.48 3.03 -1.11
N CYS A 57 -7.18 1.74 -1.09
CA CYS A 57 -7.50 0.81 -2.16
C CYS A 57 -8.70 -0.06 -1.78
N ARG A 58 -9.42 -0.55 -2.78
CA ARG A 58 -10.34 -1.68 -2.64
C ARG A 58 -9.69 -2.90 -3.29
N ILE A 59 -9.56 -3.98 -2.55
CA ILE A 59 -9.00 -5.26 -2.98
C ILE A 59 -10.02 -6.34 -2.59
N GLN A 60 -10.52 -7.10 -3.56
CA GLN A 60 -11.57 -8.11 -3.35
C GLN A 60 -12.78 -7.54 -2.58
N GLY A 61 -13.20 -6.32 -2.90
CA GLY A 61 -14.32 -5.65 -2.22
C GLY A 61 -13.99 -5.01 -0.87
N HIS A 62 -12.81 -5.27 -0.28
CA HIS A 62 -12.42 -4.75 1.03
C HIS A 62 -11.54 -3.51 0.93
N LYS A 63 -11.80 -2.50 1.77
CA LYS A 63 -10.92 -1.33 1.90
C LYS A 63 -9.61 -1.70 2.59
N LYS A 64 -8.49 -1.30 2.00
CA LYS A 64 -7.12 -1.51 2.49
C LYS A 64 -6.31 -0.22 2.33
N TYR A 65 -5.29 -0.05 3.16
CA TYR A 65 -4.34 1.05 3.03
C TYR A 65 -3.01 0.53 2.50
N LEU A 66 -2.54 1.19 1.46
CA LEU A 66 -1.23 0.98 0.87
C LEU A 66 -0.46 2.29 0.98
N TRP A 67 0.78 2.22 1.45
CA TRP A 67 1.61 3.38 1.72
C TRP A 67 2.83 3.35 0.82
N ARG A 68 3.26 4.53 0.38
CA ARG A 68 4.50 4.74 -0.35
C ARG A 68 5.32 5.81 0.36
N GLU A 69 6.52 5.46 0.78
CA GLU A 69 7.51 6.41 1.31
C GLU A 69 8.78 6.31 0.49
N GLU A 70 9.38 7.45 0.16
CA GLU A 70 10.48 7.53 -0.81
C GLU A 70 10.07 6.80 -2.11
N ASP A 71 10.66 5.64 -2.39
CA ASP A 71 10.34 4.77 -3.52
C ASP A 71 9.90 3.36 -3.12
N ARG A 72 9.58 3.14 -1.84
CA ARG A 72 9.18 1.82 -1.31
C ARG A 72 7.71 1.79 -0.91
N TRP A 73 7.09 0.64 -1.14
CA TRP A 73 5.69 0.39 -0.82
C TRP A 73 5.55 -0.52 0.39
N PHE A 74 4.63 -0.18 1.29
CA PHE A 74 4.35 -1.00 2.45
C PHE A 74 2.88 -0.97 2.85
N VAL A 75 2.47 -1.98 3.60
CA VAL A 75 1.21 -1.94 4.36
C VAL A 75 1.50 -2.04 5.86
N GLU A 76 0.51 -1.69 6.67
CA GLU A 76 0.56 -1.91 8.11
C GLU A 76 0.22 -3.37 8.42
N ALA A 77 1.16 -4.10 9.02
CA ALA A 77 0.96 -5.47 9.48
C ALA A 77 0.97 -5.53 11.01
N LYS A 78 0.22 -6.49 11.58
CA LYS A 78 0.36 -6.82 13.00
C LYS A 78 1.68 -7.58 13.17
N GLN A 79 2.49 -7.22 14.17
CA GLN A 79 3.54 -8.14 14.63
C GLN A 79 2.87 -9.42 15.12
N ASN A 80 3.20 -10.55 14.49
CA ASN A 80 2.96 -11.84 15.11
C ASN A 80 3.93 -11.94 16.29
N VAL A 81 3.40 -11.83 17.51
CA VAL A 81 4.10 -12.29 18.69
C VAL A 81 3.97 -13.81 18.62
N GLY A 82 5.08 -14.49 18.34
CA GLY A 82 5.16 -15.94 18.41
C GLY A 82 4.99 -16.45 19.83
#